data_AF-T1HVS4-F1
#
_entry.id   AF-T1HVS4-F1
#
_cell.length_a   1.000
_cell.length_b   1.000
_cell.length_c   1.000
_cell.angle_alpha   90.00
_cell.angle_beta   90.00
_cell.angle_gamma   90.00
#
_symmetry.space_group_name_H-M   'P 1'
#
loop_
_entity.id
_entity.type
_entity.pdbx_description
1 polymer ?
#
loop_
_entity_poly.entity_id
_entity_poly.type
_entity_poly.pdbx_seq_one_letter_code
_entity_poly.pdbx_strand_id
1 'polypeptide(L)'
;MVKSKHLQLRVYQLLLHTSKCVLLPVRLEIIVEPFKFEAVILYETCIERWPSQELKVAYAVCVLMIQAVIPALVVGCIHAKIASYLNAHAKTQRDSKRAQRELQRNKRTTLLLSDVK
;
A
#
# COMPACT_ATOMS: atom_id res chain seq x y z
N MET A 1 -5.88 -4.47 -19.80
CA MET A 1 -6.80 -4.35 -18.64
C MET A 1 -6.97 -5.66 -17.84
N VAL A 2 -6.99 -6.84 -18.48
CA VAL A 2 -7.17 -8.16 -17.83
C VAL A 2 -6.04 -8.55 -16.86
N LYS A 3 -4.79 -8.17 -17.15
CA LYS A 3 -3.61 -8.50 -16.32
C LYS A 3 -3.61 -7.79 -14.95
N SER A 4 -4.22 -6.61 -14.89
CA SER A 4 -4.38 -5.85 -13.62
C SER A 4 -5.45 -6.50 -12.73
N LYS A 5 -6.57 -6.97 -13.31
CA LYS A 5 -7.64 -7.66 -12.56
C LYS A 5 -7.17 -9.01 -11.99
N HIS A 6 -6.37 -9.78 -12.74
CA HIS A 6 -5.78 -11.03 -12.24
C HIS A 6 -4.73 -10.80 -11.14
N LEU A 7 -3.94 -9.74 -11.25
CA LEU A 7 -2.97 -9.38 -10.21
C LEU A 7 -3.69 -8.96 -8.91
N GLN A 8 -4.73 -8.12 -9.02
CA GLN A 8 -5.57 -7.72 -7.89
C GLN A 8 -6.22 -8.91 -7.19
N LEU A 9 -6.77 -9.86 -7.97
CA LEU A 9 -7.40 -11.07 -7.41
C LEU A 9 -6.38 -11.98 -6.70
N ARG A 10 -5.17 -12.13 -7.27
CA ARG A 10 -4.08 -12.89 -6.64
C ARG A 10 -3.56 -12.23 -5.37
N VAL A 11 -3.47 -10.90 -5.34
CA VAL A 11 -3.10 -10.13 -4.15
C VAL A 11 -4.15 -10.29 -3.05
N TYR A 12 -5.44 -10.20 -3.39
CA TYR A 12 -6.53 -10.43 -2.45
C TYR A 12 -6.53 -11.86 -1.90
N GLN A 13 -6.31 -12.87 -2.74
CA GLN A 13 -6.19 -14.26 -2.29
C GLN A 13 -4.96 -14.45 -1.40
N LEU A 14 -3.82 -13.83 -1.71
CA LEU A 14 -2.63 -13.87 -0.86
C LEU A 14 -2.91 -13.23 0.50
N LEU A 15 -3.52 -12.03 0.52
CA LEU A 15 -3.93 -11.32 1.73
C LEU A 15 -4.89 -12.15 2.59
N LEU A 16 -5.83 -12.84 1.94
CA LEU A 16 -6.79 -13.70 2.65
C LEU A 16 -6.10 -14.91 3.29
N HIS A 17 -5.11 -15.50 2.62
CA HIS A 17 -4.34 -16.62 3.16
C HIS A 17 -3.38 -16.18 4.26
N THR A 18 -2.64 -15.08 4.07
CA THR A 18 -1.73 -14.56 5.10
C THR A 18 -2.48 -14.13 6.35
N SER A 19 -3.66 -13.52 6.22
CA SER A 19 -4.50 -13.14 7.35
C SER A 19 -4.98 -14.36 8.14
N LYS A 20 -5.37 -15.45 7.47
CA LYS A 20 -5.71 -16.73 8.13
C LYS A 20 -4.53 -17.35 8.87
N CYS A 21 -3.35 -17.40 8.26
CA CYS A 21 -2.13 -17.94 8.88
C CYS A 21 -1.71 -17.14 10.11
N VAL A 22 -1.90 -15.81 10.10
CA VAL A 22 -1.58 -14.93 11.24
C VAL A 22 -2.62 -15.01 12.36
N LEU A 23 -3.88 -15.28 12.04
CA LEU A 23 -4.91 -15.42 13.08
C LEU A 23 -4.89 -16.81 13.73
N LEU A 24 -4.29 -17.81 13.08
CA LEU A 24 -4.28 -19.19 13.55
C LEU A 24 -3.56 -19.41 14.90
N PRO A 25 -2.32 -18.93 15.13
CA PRO A 25 -1.65 -19.13 16.41
C PRO A 25 -2.31 -18.34 17.55
N VAL A 26 -2.78 -17.12 17.26
CA VAL A 26 -3.52 -16.29 18.23
C VAL A 26 -4.81 -17.00 18.70
N ARG A 27 -5.49 -17.71 17.78
CA ARG A 27 -6.71 -18.47 18.11
C ARG A 27 -6.46 -19.69 18.98
N LEU A 28 -5.28 -20.28 18.92
CA LEU A 28 -4.91 -21.45 19.72
C LEU A 28 -4.49 -21.08 21.13
N GLU A 29 -4.05 -19.83 21.34
CA GLU A 29 -3.52 -19.33 22.61
C GLU A 29 -4.54 -18.47 23.40
N ILE A 30 -5.73 -18.23 22.84
CA ILE A 30 -6.84 -17.61 23.57
C ILE A 30 -7.50 -18.68 24.44
N ILE A 31 -7.39 -18.51 25.75
CA ILE A 31 -8.08 -19.34 26.75
C ILE A 31 -9.17 -18.47 27.38
N VAL A 32 -10.36 -19.05 27.53
CA VAL A 32 -11.46 -18.41 28.27
C VAL A 32 -11.34 -18.83 29.72
N GLU A 33 -10.95 -17.91 30.59
CA GLU A 33 -10.90 -18.17 32.03
C GLU A 33 -12.13 -17.50 32.71
N PRO A 34 -12.91 -18.22 33.54
CA PRO A 34 -13.99 -17.63 34.30
C PRO A 34 -13.41 -16.78 35.44
N PHE A 35 -13.71 -15.47 35.43
CA PHE A 35 -13.30 -14.58 36.51
C PHE A 35 -14.20 -14.85 37.74
N LYS A 36 -13.59 -15.35 38.81
CA LYS A 36 -14.28 -15.72 40.06
C LYS A 36 -13.97 -14.73 41.17
N PHE A 37 -15.01 -14.28 41.87
CA PHE A 37 -14.89 -13.51 43.11
C PHE A 37 -15.63 -14.29 44.21
N GLU A 38 -14.93 -14.65 45.29
CA GLU A 38 -15.46 -15.47 46.40
C GLU A 38 -16.40 -16.61 45.96
N ALA A 39 -15.91 -17.49 45.08
CA ALA A 39 -16.61 -18.67 44.54
C ALA A 39 -17.83 -18.42 43.61
N VAL A 40 -18.18 -17.17 43.30
CA VAL A 40 -19.20 -16.84 42.28
C VAL A 40 -18.51 -16.48 40.96
N ILE A 41 -18.95 -17.11 39.85
CA ILE A 41 -18.50 -16.76 38.50
C ILE A 41 -19.23 -15.47 38.10
N LEU A 42 -18.48 -14.38 37.92
CA LEU A 42 -19.07 -13.07 37.61
C LEU A 42 -19.19 -12.86 36.10
N TYR A 43 -18.12 -13.19 35.35
CA TYR A 43 -18.09 -13.14 33.89
C TYR A 43 -16.90 -13.96 33.33
N GLU A 44 -16.98 -14.36 32.07
CA GLU A 44 -15.89 -15.03 31.36
C GLU A 44 -14.97 -14.00 30.69
N THR A 45 -13.66 -14.16 30.83
CA THR A 45 -12.67 -13.30 30.17
C THR A 45 -11.80 -14.09 29.21
N CYS A 46 -11.60 -13.53 28.01
CA CYS A 46 -10.67 -14.09 27.03
C CYS A 46 -9.27 -13.57 27.33
N ILE A 47 -8.39 -14.46 27.80
CA ILE A 47 -7.01 -14.13 28.11
C ILE A 47 -6.10 -14.80 27.08
N GLU A 48 -5.18 -14.02 26.54
CA GLU A 48 -4.20 -14.47 25.54
C GLU A 48 -2.96 -15.00 26.27
N ARG A 49 -2.80 -16.32 26.31
CA ARG A 49 -1.76 -17.00 27.11
C ARG A 49 -0.58 -17.38 26.24
N TRP A 50 0.39 -16.47 26.15
CA TRP A 50 1.65 -16.71 25.46
C TRP A 50 2.65 -17.45 26.36
N PRO A 51 3.44 -18.41 25.82
CA PRO A 51 4.44 -19.13 26.60
C PRO A 51 5.59 -18.24 27.08
N SER A 52 5.89 -17.15 26.36
CA SER A 52 6.85 -16.13 26.77
C SER A 52 6.50 -14.76 26.19
N GLN A 53 6.85 -13.69 26.92
CA GLN A 53 6.62 -12.31 26.48
C GLN A 53 7.49 -11.96 25.26
N GLU A 54 8.70 -12.52 25.17
CA GLU A 54 9.59 -12.34 24.03
C GLU A 54 8.99 -12.92 22.75
N LEU A 55 8.36 -14.10 22.83
CA LEU A 55 7.71 -14.74 21.69
C LEU A 55 6.50 -13.92 21.23
N LYS A 56 5.71 -13.38 22.17
CA LYS A 56 4.59 -12.49 21.87
C LYS A 56 5.05 -11.27 21.08
N VAL A 57 6.11 -10.61 21.54
CA VAL A 57 6.65 -9.41 20.89
C VAL A 57 7.24 -9.76 19.52
N ALA A 58 8.05 -10.81 19.42
CA ALA A 58 8.64 -11.25 18.16
C ALA A 58 7.54 -11.59 17.13
N TYR A 59 6.49 -12.30 17.55
CA TYR A 59 5.34 -12.61 16.73
C TYR A 59 4.62 -11.35 16.23
N ALA A 60 4.29 -10.43 17.14
CA ALA A 60 3.63 -9.17 16.78
C ALA A 60 4.47 -8.34 15.80
N VAL A 61 5.78 -8.26 15.99
CA VAL A 61 6.69 -7.56 15.07
C VAL A 61 6.69 -8.22 13.68
N CYS A 62 6.82 -9.55 13.61
CA CYS A 62 6.77 -10.28 12.35
C CYS A 62 5.45 -10.02 11.60
N VAL A 63 4.32 -10.04 12.31
CA VAL A 63 3.01 -9.74 11.74
C VAL A 63 2.94 -8.32 11.18
N LEU A 64 3.38 -7.32 11.96
CA LEU A 64 3.42 -5.92 11.51
C LEU A 64 4.29 -5.75 10.26
N MET A 65 5.45 -6.42 10.21
CA MET A 65 6.34 -6.35 9.06
C MET A 65 5.69 -6.91 7.79
N ILE A 66 5.07 -8.09 7.90
CA ILE A 66 4.46 -8.79 6.75
C ILE A 66 3.18 -8.10 6.29
N GLN A 67 2.36 -7.60 7.22
CA GLN A 67 1.04 -7.05 6.90
C GLN A 67 1.04 -5.55 6.59
N ALA A 68 1.95 -4.77 7.17
CA ALA A 68 1.94 -3.31 7.02
C ALA A 68 3.20 -2.80 6.31
N VAL A 69 4.39 -3.15 6.80
CA VAL A 69 5.65 -2.54 6.31
C VAL A 69 5.97 -2.98 4.89
N ILE A 70 6.04 -4.28 4.63
CA ILE A 70 6.38 -4.80 3.30
C ILE A 70 5.35 -4.34 2.24
N PRO A 71 4.03 -4.43 2.47
CA PRO A 71 3.05 -3.95 1.51
C PRO A 71 3.15 -2.44 1.25
N ALA A 72 3.35 -1.63 2.29
CA ALA A 72 3.52 -0.18 2.15
C ALA A 72 4.77 0.17 1.32
N LEU A 73 5.89 -0.53 1.55
CA LEU A 73 7.11 -0.35 0.79
C LEU A 73 6.95 -0.75 -0.68
N VAL A 74 6.31 -1.90 -0.95
CA VAL A 74 6.08 -2.36 -2.33
C VAL A 74 5.21 -1.35 -3.09
N VAL A 75 4.11 -0.92 -2.49
CA VAL A 75 3.21 0.09 -3.08
C VAL A 75 3.95 1.41 -3.29
N GLY A 76 4.67 1.89 -2.27
CA GLY A 76 5.47 3.11 -2.34
C GLY A 76 6.51 3.07 -3.45
N CYS A 77 7.26 1.96 -3.56
CA CYS A 77 8.24 1.73 -4.62
C CYS A 77 7.61 1.73 -6.01
N ILE A 78 6.45 1.08 -6.18
CA ILE A 78 5.73 1.07 -7.46
C ILE A 78 5.28 2.49 -7.82
N HIS A 79 4.68 3.22 -6.89
CA HIS A 79 4.26 4.61 -7.13
C HIS A 79 5.46 5.53 -7.44
N ALA A 80 6.58 5.35 -6.74
CA ALA A 80 7.82 6.09 -7.03
C ALA A 80 8.36 5.78 -8.43
N LYS A 81 8.33 4.50 -8.85
CA LYS A 81 8.75 4.07 -10.19
C LYS A 81 7.82 4.64 -11.26
N ILE A 82 6.51 4.62 -11.03
CA ILE A 82 5.51 5.21 -11.94
C ILE A 82 5.73 6.72 -12.04
N ALA A 83 5.90 7.43 -10.92
CA ALA A 83 6.17 8.86 -10.90
C ALA A 83 7.48 9.20 -11.63
N SER A 84 8.55 8.41 -11.40
CA SER A 84 9.82 8.57 -12.11
C SER A 84 9.68 8.30 -13.61
N TYR A 85 8.91 7.27 -13.99
CA TYR A 85 8.64 6.95 -15.38
C TYR A 85 7.85 8.07 -16.05
N LEU A 86 6.76 8.54 -15.43
CA LEU A 86 5.99 9.67 -15.93
C LEU A 86 6.83 10.94 -16.02
N ASN A 87 7.70 11.23 -15.05
CA ASN A 87 8.55 12.41 -15.10
C ASN A 87 9.60 12.31 -16.22
N ALA A 88 10.21 11.13 -16.41
CA ALA A 88 11.14 10.89 -17.52
C ALA A 88 10.42 10.94 -18.88
N HIS A 89 9.22 10.36 -18.98
CA HIS A 89 8.40 10.36 -20.19
C HIS A 89 7.82 11.74 -20.48
N ALA A 90 7.46 12.52 -19.46
CA ALA A 90 7.06 13.92 -19.59
C ALA A 90 8.23 14.81 -19.98
N LYS A 91 9.47 14.49 -19.57
CA LYS A 91 10.69 15.15 -20.07
C LYS A 91 11.01 14.79 -21.53
N THR A 92 10.76 13.55 -21.94
CA THR A 92 10.89 13.06 -23.33
C THR A 92 9.78 13.59 -24.24
N GLN A 93 8.53 13.59 -23.78
CA GLN A 93 7.36 14.19 -24.44
C GLN A 93 7.28 15.70 -24.27
N ARG A 94 8.17 16.30 -23.46
CA ARG A 94 8.59 17.69 -23.61
C ARG A 94 9.40 17.79 -24.91
N ASP A 95 8.65 17.66 -25.99
CA ASP A 95 8.51 18.66 -27.03
C ASP A 95 8.49 20.13 -26.52
N SER A 96 9.09 20.49 -25.38
CA SER A 96 9.49 21.85 -25.04
C SER A 96 10.18 22.55 -26.21
N LYS A 97 10.99 21.81 -26.99
CA LYS A 97 11.61 22.33 -28.23
C LYS A 97 10.62 22.45 -29.40
N ARG A 98 9.65 21.54 -29.58
CA ARG A 98 8.65 21.66 -30.66
C ARG A 98 7.53 22.63 -30.29
N ALA A 99 7.01 22.56 -29.07
CA ALA A 99 6.12 23.54 -28.48
C ALA A 99 6.73 24.94 -28.48
N GLN A 100 8.01 25.15 -28.10
CA GLN A 100 8.67 26.45 -28.29
C GLN A 100 8.80 26.86 -29.76
N ARG A 101 9.13 25.92 -30.66
CA ARG A 101 9.21 26.21 -32.11
C ARG A 101 7.84 26.61 -32.68
N GLU A 102 6.77 25.98 -32.24
CA GLU A 102 5.40 26.32 -32.64
C GLU A 102 4.94 27.63 -31.99
N LEU A 103 5.29 27.89 -30.73
CA LEU A 103 5.02 29.16 -30.08
C LEU A 103 5.76 30.32 -30.75
N GLN A 104 7.03 30.12 -31.13
CA GLN A 104 7.81 31.10 -31.89
C GLN A 104 7.28 31.29 -33.33
N ARG A 105 6.79 30.22 -33.98
CA ARG A 105 6.11 30.32 -35.28
C ARG A 105 4.82 31.13 -35.16
N ASN A 106 3.95 30.81 -34.21
CA ASN A 106 2.70 31.56 -34.00
C ASN A 106 2.97 33.03 -33.65
N LYS A 107 3.99 33.33 -32.83
CA LYS A 107 4.38 34.72 -32.52
C LYS A 107 4.76 35.52 -33.77
N ARG A 108 5.48 34.91 -34.72
CA ARG A 108 5.83 35.55 -36.00
C ARG A 108 4.59 35.76 -36.87
N THR A 109 3.69 34.78 -36.96
CA THR A 109 2.45 34.92 -37.75
C THR A 109 1.54 36.00 -37.18
N THR A 110 1.42 36.10 -35.85
CA THR A 110 0.64 37.16 -35.19
C THR A 110 1.24 38.54 -35.41
N LEU A 111 2.57 38.69 -35.42
CA LEU A 111 3.23 39.95 -35.74
C LEU A 111 2.95 40.41 -37.19
N LEU A 112 2.98 39.47 -38.14
CA LEU A 112 2.65 39.76 -39.54
C LEU A 112 1.18 40.15 -39.72
N LEU A 113 0.27 39.50 -38.98
CA LEU A 113 -1.16 39.84 -39.01
C LEU A 113 -1.45 41.18 -38.32
N SER A 114 -0.61 41.62 -37.38
CA SER A 114 -0.76 42.92 -36.72
C SER A 114 -0.17 44.10 -37.49
N ASP A 115 0.57 43.85 -38.57
CA ASP A 115 1.24 44.87 -39.40
C ASP A 115 0.49 45.16 -40.72
N VAL A 116 -0.65 44.50 -40.96
CA VAL A 116 -1.56 44.85 -42.06
C VAL A 116 -2.40 46.05 -41.63
N LYS A 117 -2.02 47.23 -42.09
CA LYS A 117 -2.74 48.50 -41.97
C LYS A 117 -3.35 48.89 -43.31
#